data_AF-A0AAD7T1D0-F1
#
_entry.id   AF-A0AAD7T1D0-F1
#
_cell.length_a   1.000
_cell.length_b   1.000
_cell.length_c   1.000
_cell.angle_alpha   90.00
_cell.angle_beta   90.00
_cell.angle_gamma   90.00
#
_symmetry.space_group_name_H-M   'P 1'
#
loop_
_entity.id
_entity.type
_entity.pdbx_description
1 polymer ?
#
loop_
_entity_poly.entity_id
_entity_poly.type
_entity_poly.pdbx_seq_one_letter_code
_entity_poly.pdbx_strand_id
1 'polypeptide(L)'
;MSPVEKTHLNCVSHIKMNVSTDSQSSSSYHICNICQKVVTKEEKGLRARSSSSGPSAFIPEDEILEATPIDACTELLLAEAYYPSRGLDHLTQVMGLHPHYLQSFLQSQFYLLWMDGPLPLHCRQYIAIMAAARHQCSFLVKMHVQEFYRIGGPVEWLRGLQHAPERLRNLNDINKILAHRPWLITKDHIQRLVKTGENSWSLAELVHAVVLLAHFHALASFVFGSGINPEGEGEKDDDGFQLIKNCSCDLDDNCGLEPEGVFSDSLGMTDSREKKESLLVGSRGFKEEVVPTSKVSRFVVDGTFRYQDFARHGEDILPTFRAQDYSWEDHGFSLVNRLYSDIGLLLDDKFRTVYNLTYYNMASHEDVDTTMLRRAIFNYVHCMYGIRYDDYNYGEVNQLLERSLKVYIKTVTCYPERTTCHMYHSYWRQFRHSEKVHVNLLLMEARMQAELLYALRAITHYMT
;
A
#
# COMPACT_ATOMS: atom_id res chain seq x y z
N MET A 1 -30.04 60.91 74.99
CA MET A 1 -28.90 61.67 75.52
C MET A 1 -27.62 61.00 75.03
N SER A 2 -26.66 61.82 74.59
CA SER A 2 -25.33 61.55 73.98
C SER A 2 -25.25 60.86 72.60
N PRO A 3 -24.94 61.63 71.54
CA PRO A 3 -24.66 61.15 70.17
C PRO A 3 -23.25 61.52 69.63
N VAL A 4 -22.83 60.77 68.58
CA VAL A 4 -22.22 61.20 67.29
C VAL A 4 -20.75 61.71 67.19
N GLU A 5 -20.01 60.99 66.33
CA GLU A 5 -18.93 61.33 65.35
C GLU A 5 -17.87 62.44 65.61
N LYS A 6 -16.61 62.18 65.19
CA LYS A 6 -15.98 62.74 63.96
C LYS A 6 -14.43 62.64 63.89
N THR A 7 -13.94 62.15 62.73
CA THR A 7 -12.82 62.59 61.85
C THR A 7 -11.39 62.94 62.34
N HIS A 8 -10.43 62.73 61.40
CA HIS A 8 -9.17 63.44 61.09
C HIS A 8 -7.87 62.61 61.24
N LEU A 9 -6.80 62.75 60.45
CA LEU A 9 -6.49 63.36 59.13
C LEU A 9 -5.03 62.94 58.75
N ASN A 10 -4.69 63.10 57.47
CA ASN A 10 -3.45 62.81 56.74
C ASN A 10 -2.13 63.48 57.21
N CYS A 11 -0.99 62.93 56.74
CA CYS A 11 0.13 63.63 56.07
C CYS A 11 1.21 62.62 55.56
N VAL A 12 1.96 62.76 54.44
CA VAL A 12 1.96 63.62 53.24
C VAL A 12 3.11 63.15 52.29
N SER A 13 2.80 62.97 50.99
CA SER A 13 3.64 63.27 49.79
C SER A 13 4.92 62.44 49.44
N HIS A 14 5.43 62.31 48.21
CA HIS A 14 5.33 63.10 46.96
C HIS A 14 5.50 62.23 45.69
N ILE A 15 4.90 62.72 44.59
CA ILE A 15 5.00 62.30 43.19
C ILE A 15 6.35 62.70 42.55
N LYS A 16 6.90 61.87 41.65
CA LYS A 16 7.65 62.34 40.46
C LYS A 16 7.34 61.47 39.24
N MET A 17 6.70 62.07 38.23
CA MET A 17 6.84 61.66 36.83
C MET A 17 8.16 62.21 36.30
N ASN A 18 8.88 61.45 35.47
CA ASN A 18 9.80 62.05 34.52
C ASN A 18 9.90 61.21 33.23
N VAL A 19 10.09 61.96 32.15
CA VAL A 19 10.03 61.63 30.73
C VAL A 19 11.31 60.94 30.24
N SER A 20 11.13 60.07 29.25
CA SER A 20 12.02 59.47 28.24
C SER A 20 13.52 59.81 28.23
N THR A 21 14.39 58.79 28.11
CA THR A 21 15.44 58.64 27.06
C THR A 21 16.25 57.34 27.23
N ASP A 22 16.61 56.73 26.11
CA ASP A 22 17.26 55.42 25.91
C ASP A 22 18.61 55.19 26.62
N SER A 23 18.89 53.95 27.05
CA SER A 23 19.94 53.09 26.46
C SER A 23 20.27 51.82 27.30
N GLN A 24 20.20 50.68 26.61
CA GLN A 24 21.02 49.46 26.73
C GLN A 24 20.88 48.47 27.92
N SER A 25 20.27 47.33 27.56
CA SER A 25 20.69 45.92 27.74
C SER A 25 20.85 45.29 29.14
N SER A 26 20.01 44.29 29.41
CA SER A 26 20.38 43.07 30.14
C SER A 26 19.36 41.96 29.83
N SER A 27 19.39 41.39 28.62
CA SER A 27 18.68 40.16 28.31
C SER A 27 19.42 38.96 28.94
N SER A 28 18.72 38.22 29.79
CA SER A 28 19.25 37.03 30.47
C SER A 28 19.35 35.85 29.52
N TYR A 29 20.50 35.72 28.87
CA TYR A 29 20.86 34.55 28.07
C TYR A 29 21.52 33.48 28.96
N HIS A 30 21.04 32.25 28.90
CA HIS A 30 21.78 31.09 29.40
C HIS A 30 22.53 30.42 28.24
N ILE A 31 23.84 30.25 28.42
CA ILE A 31 24.74 29.57 27.48
C ILE A 31 24.84 28.11 27.89
N CYS A 32 24.65 27.19 26.94
CA CYS A 32 24.87 25.77 27.16
C CYS A 32 26.38 25.48 27.28
N ASN A 33 26.83 24.90 28.40
CA ASN A 33 28.25 24.63 28.67
C ASN A 33 28.88 23.51 27.81
N ILE A 34 28.13 22.90 26.89
CA ILE A 34 28.62 21.84 25.98
C ILE A 34 28.80 22.36 24.55
N CYS A 35 27.95 23.27 24.08
CA CYS A 35 27.96 23.74 22.68
C CYS A 35 28.01 25.28 22.51
N GLN A 36 28.11 26.04 23.61
CA GLN A 36 28.29 27.50 23.64
C GLN A 36 27.28 28.35 22.83
N LYS A 37 26.07 27.85 22.53
CA LYS A 37 25.00 28.63 21.90
C LYS A 37 23.97 29.15 22.92
N VAL A 38 23.39 30.30 22.59
CA VAL A 38 22.43 31.09 23.40
C VAL A 38 21.00 30.64 23.10
N VAL A 39 20.21 30.30 24.14
CA VAL A 39 18.80 29.87 24.00
C VAL A 39 17.85 30.96 24.50
N THR A 40 16.89 31.39 23.67
CA THR A 40 15.80 32.31 24.03
C THR A 40 14.58 31.55 24.56
N LYS A 41 13.95 32.05 25.62
CA LYS A 41 12.73 31.48 26.23
C LYS A 41 11.52 31.84 25.36
N GLU A 42 10.92 30.89 24.67
CA GLU A 42 9.54 31.04 24.15
C GLU A 42 8.53 30.68 25.25
N GLU A 43 7.59 31.58 25.50
CA GLU A 43 6.49 31.40 26.46
C GLU A 43 5.48 30.37 25.93
N LYS A 44 5.33 29.26 26.67
CA LYS A 44 4.38 28.19 26.37
C LYS A 44 2.93 28.64 26.58
N GLY A 45 2.23 28.94 25.49
CA GLY A 45 0.78 28.77 25.42
C GLY A 45 0.44 27.27 25.30
N LEU A 46 -0.32 26.74 26.26
CA LEU A 46 -0.81 25.36 26.25
C LEU A 46 -1.78 25.14 25.07
N ARG A 47 -1.27 24.71 23.92
CA ARG A 47 -2.00 23.83 22.99
C ARG A 47 -1.32 22.47 23.05
N ALA A 48 -2.02 21.47 23.57
CA ALA A 48 -1.62 20.09 23.42
C ALA A 48 -1.62 19.77 21.91
N ARG A 49 -0.44 19.68 21.30
CA ARG A 49 -0.29 19.05 19.98
C ARG A 49 -0.59 17.57 20.19
N SER A 50 -1.80 17.13 19.82
CA SER A 50 -2.05 15.73 19.51
C SER A 50 -1.16 15.39 18.32
N SER A 51 -0.10 14.62 18.57
CA SER A 51 0.77 14.11 17.51
C SER A 51 0.08 12.92 16.84
N SER A 52 -1.06 13.14 16.18
CA SER A 52 -1.57 12.17 15.23
C SER A 52 -0.66 12.24 14.01
N SER A 53 0.18 11.23 13.82
CA SER A 53 0.77 10.97 12.50
C SER A 53 -0.41 10.73 11.57
N GLY A 54 -0.74 11.68 10.68
CA GLY A 54 -1.92 11.67 9.82
C GLY A 54 -2.05 10.41 8.93
N PRO A 55 -2.89 10.38 7.88
CA PRO A 55 -3.21 9.12 7.20
C PRO A 55 -2.02 8.41 6.53
N SER A 56 -0.96 9.13 6.19
CA SER A 56 0.26 8.61 5.57
C SER A 56 1.52 9.12 6.28
N ALA A 57 2.55 8.27 6.37
CA ALA A 57 3.89 8.66 6.78
C ALA A 57 4.71 9.33 5.65
N PHE A 58 4.22 9.29 4.41
CA PHE A 58 4.93 9.80 3.21
C PHE A 58 4.32 11.07 2.65
N ILE A 59 3.05 11.36 2.97
CA ILE A 59 2.26 12.45 2.41
C ILE A 59 1.85 13.38 3.56
N PRO A 60 2.07 14.69 3.45
CA PRO A 60 1.59 15.68 4.43
C PRO A 60 0.07 15.59 4.64
N GLU A 61 -0.39 15.77 5.87
CA GLU A 61 -1.81 15.61 6.24
C GLU A 61 -2.71 16.65 5.55
N ASP A 62 -2.21 17.87 5.37
CA ASP A 62 -2.90 18.97 4.68
C ASP A 62 -3.22 18.64 3.21
N GLU A 63 -2.30 17.98 2.50
CA GLU A 63 -2.54 17.56 1.10
C GLU A 63 -3.63 16.50 0.96
N ILE A 64 -3.87 15.70 2.01
CA ILE A 64 -4.91 14.66 2.00
C ILE A 64 -6.28 15.27 2.33
N LEU A 65 -6.34 16.17 3.31
CA LEU A 65 -7.58 16.82 3.74
C LEU A 65 -8.16 17.78 2.69
N GLU A 66 -7.32 18.43 1.89
CA GLU A 66 -7.78 19.32 0.80
C GLU A 66 -8.45 18.55 -0.35
N ALA A 67 -8.14 17.26 -0.50
CA ALA A 67 -8.57 16.44 -1.61
C ALA A 67 -9.87 15.65 -1.38
N THR A 68 -10.56 15.85 -0.24
CA THR A 68 -11.78 15.08 0.12
C THR A 68 -13.11 15.80 -0.15
N PRO A 69 -13.47 16.21 -1.39
CA PRO A 69 -14.88 16.23 -1.78
C PRO A 69 -15.27 14.83 -2.28
N ILE A 70 -15.96 14.07 -1.43
CA ILE A 70 -16.50 12.75 -1.77
C ILE A 70 -17.88 12.96 -2.42
N ASP A 71 -18.14 12.28 -3.55
CA ASP A 71 -19.47 12.36 -4.18
C ASP A 71 -20.53 11.60 -3.36
N ALA A 72 -21.81 11.96 -3.54
CA ALA A 72 -22.92 11.39 -2.77
C ALA A 72 -23.08 9.86 -2.92
N CYS A 73 -22.66 9.28 -4.05
CA CYS A 73 -22.73 7.83 -4.26
C CYS A 73 -21.65 7.10 -3.45
N THR A 74 -20.46 7.67 -3.42
CA THR A 74 -19.33 7.20 -2.60
C THR A 74 -19.65 7.39 -1.11
N GLU A 75 -20.29 8.48 -0.69
CA GLU A 75 -20.76 8.67 0.68
C GLU A 75 -21.76 7.58 1.14
N LEU A 76 -22.69 7.17 0.28
CA LEU A 76 -23.64 6.10 0.60
C LEU A 76 -22.94 4.74 0.79
N LEU A 77 -22.01 4.40 -0.10
CA LEU A 77 -21.21 3.17 0.02
C LEU A 77 -20.38 3.17 1.31
N LEU A 78 -19.82 4.34 1.67
CA LEU A 78 -19.09 4.51 2.91
C LEU A 78 -20.02 4.38 4.13
N ALA A 79 -21.21 4.96 4.08
CA ALA A 79 -22.19 4.81 5.15
C ALA A 79 -22.61 3.35 5.34
N GLU A 80 -22.75 2.58 4.26
CA GLU A 80 -23.17 1.18 4.30
C GLU A 80 -22.03 0.23 4.74
N ALA A 81 -20.81 0.46 4.23
CA ALA A 81 -19.63 -0.33 4.58
C ALA A 81 -19.09 -0.03 5.99
N TYR A 82 -19.25 1.20 6.48
CA TYR A 82 -18.60 1.68 7.70
C TYR A 82 -19.57 2.06 8.83
N TYR A 83 -20.81 1.56 8.85
CA TYR A 83 -21.67 1.70 10.04
C TYR A 83 -21.26 0.67 11.12
N PRO A 84 -20.85 1.05 12.37
CA PRO A 84 -20.81 2.36 13.03
C PRO A 84 -19.38 2.89 13.30
N SER A 85 -18.45 2.69 12.36
CA SER A 85 -17.07 3.22 12.40
C SER A 85 -17.07 4.75 12.39
N ARG A 86 -16.35 5.37 13.33
CA ARG A 86 -16.38 6.82 13.60
C ARG A 86 -15.60 7.72 12.61
N GLY A 87 -15.22 7.21 11.44
CA GLY A 87 -14.48 7.97 10.43
C GLY A 87 -14.00 7.08 9.27
N LEU A 88 -13.52 7.71 8.21
CA LEU A 88 -12.87 7.01 7.09
C LEU A 88 -11.52 6.48 7.58
N ASP A 89 -11.22 5.22 7.27
CA ASP A 89 -9.88 4.69 7.52
C ASP A 89 -8.82 5.44 6.68
N HIS A 90 -7.58 5.46 7.16
CA HIS A 90 -6.46 6.15 6.55
C HIS A 90 -6.19 5.69 5.11
N LEU A 91 -6.46 4.41 4.81
CA LEU A 91 -6.32 3.86 3.45
C LEU A 91 -7.30 4.54 2.50
N THR A 92 -8.56 4.66 2.90
CA THR A 92 -9.65 5.31 2.16
C THR A 92 -9.37 6.80 1.99
N GLN A 93 -8.85 7.46 3.03
CA GLN A 93 -8.46 8.88 2.96
C GLN A 93 -7.38 9.12 1.89
N VAL A 94 -6.34 8.29 1.84
CA VAL A 94 -5.26 8.43 0.83
C VAL A 94 -5.72 8.04 -0.57
N MET A 95 -6.56 7.01 -0.71
CA MET A 95 -7.18 6.69 -2.01
C MET A 95 -8.12 7.82 -2.49
N GLY A 96 -8.67 8.62 -1.56
CA GLY A 96 -9.51 9.78 -1.81
C GLY A 96 -8.86 10.88 -2.65
N LEU A 97 -7.53 10.89 -2.80
CA LEU A 97 -6.86 11.75 -3.79
C LEU A 97 -7.33 11.48 -5.24
N HIS A 98 -7.95 10.32 -5.49
CA HIS A 98 -8.49 9.90 -6.79
C HIS A 98 -9.94 9.38 -6.65
N PRO A 99 -10.94 10.27 -6.50
CA PRO A 99 -12.31 9.88 -6.15
C PRO A 99 -12.97 8.94 -7.18
N HIS A 100 -12.72 9.15 -8.49
CA HIS A 100 -13.22 8.25 -9.54
C HIS A 100 -12.74 6.81 -9.36
N TYR A 101 -11.48 6.63 -8.94
CA TYR A 101 -10.96 5.30 -8.65
C TYR A 101 -11.48 4.76 -7.31
N LEU A 102 -11.54 5.63 -6.28
CA LEU A 102 -12.03 5.26 -4.96
C LEU A 102 -13.44 4.64 -5.03
N GLN A 103 -14.32 5.19 -5.86
CA GLN A 103 -15.67 4.66 -6.07
C GLN A 103 -15.63 3.20 -6.56
N SER A 104 -14.93 2.92 -7.67
CA SER A 104 -14.79 1.56 -8.22
C SER A 104 -14.12 0.61 -7.21
N PHE A 105 -13.12 1.10 -6.47
CA PHE A 105 -12.47 0.33 -5.40
C PHE A 105 -13.44 -0.07 -4.30
N LEU A 106 -14.17 0.90 -3.71
CA LEU A 106 -15.10 0.65 -2.62
C LEU A 106 -16.25 -0.27 -3.04
N GLN A 107 -16.80 -0.08 -4.25
CA GLN A 107 -17.83 -0.97 -4.80
C GLN A 107 -17.34 -2.42 -4.91
N SER A 108 -16.17 -2.62 -5.54
CA SER A 108 -15.60 -3.96 -5.69
C SER A 108 -15.25 -4.61 -4.35
N GLN A 109 -14.66 -3.86 -3.41
CA GLN A 109 -14.29 -4.35 -2.09
C GLN A 109 -15.53 -4.70 -1.25
N PHE A 110 -16.56 -3.85 -1.29
CA PHE A 110 -17.81 -4.10 -0.60
C PHE A 110 -18.48 -5.37 -1.12
N TYR A 111 -18.57 -5.52 -2.45
CA TYR A 111 -19.11 -6.73 -3.07
C TYR A 111 -18.34 -7.99 -2.65
N LEU A 112 -17.00 -7.94 -2.71
CA LEU A 112 -16.14 -9.09 -2.37
C LEU A 112 -16.31 -9.55 -0.93
N LEU A 113 -16.42 -8.62 0.02
CA LEU A 113 -16.41 -8.93 1.45
C LEU A 113 -17.81 -9.11 2.04
N TRP A 114 -18.80 -8.36 1.58
CA TRP A 114 -20.07 -8.15 2.29
C TRP A 114 -21.31 -8.66 1.56
N MET A 115 -21.31 -8.61 0.22
CA MET A 115 -22.48 -9.03 -0.55
C MET A 115 -22.65 -10.55 -0.60
N ASP A 116 -23.83 -11.03 -0.94
CA ASP A 116 -24.06 -12.46 -1.13
C ASP A 116 -23.07 -13.03 -2.16
N GLY A 117 -22.52 -14.20 -1.86
CA GLY A 117 -21.47 -14.80 -2.68
C GLY A 117 -21.13 -16.22 -2.23
N PRO A 118 -20.30 -16.94 -3.00
CA PRO A 118 -20.03 -18.36 -2.77
C PRO A 118 -19.48 -18.68 -1.38
N LEU A 119 -18.72 -17.77 -0.77
CA LEU A 119 -18.07 -17.99 0.53
C LEU A 119 -18.83 -17.36 1.71
N PRO A 120 -18.83 -17.97 2.90
CA PRO A 120 -19.31 -17.33 4.13
C PRO A 120 -18.45 -16.11 4.52
N LEU A 121 -19.07 -15.09 5.13
CA LEU A 121 -18.40 -13.83 5.50
C LEU A 121 -17.11 -14.03 6.33
N HIS A 122 -17.14 -14.89 7.36
CA HIS A 122 -15.97 -15.14 8.21
C HIS A 122 -14.83 -15.83 7.45
N CYS A 123 -15.13 -16.70 6.48
CA CYS A 123 -14.11 -17.27 5.60
C CYS A 123 -13.46 -16.18 4.74
N ARG A 124 -14.24 -15.22 4.21
CA ARG A 124 -13.72 -14.11 3.39
C ARG A 124 -12.75 -13.25 4.18
N GLN A 125 -13.14 -12.85 5.40
CA GLN A 125 -12.27 -12.08 6.29
C GLN A 125 -10.99 -12.86 6.66
N TYR A 126 -11.10 -14.16 6.92
CA TYR A 126 -9.92 -14.99 7.22
C TYR A 126 -8.98 -15.14 6.01
N ILE A 127 -9.53 -15.28 4.80
CA ILE A 127 -8.74 -15.31 3.56
C ILE A 127 -8.01 -13.96 3.36
N ALA A 128 -8.65 -12.84 3.66
CA ALA A 128 -8.02 -11.52 3.64
C ALA A 128 -6.83 -11.44 4.61
N ILE A 129 -6.98 -11.96 5.84
CA ILE A 129 -5.90 -12.07 6.82
C ILE A 129 -4.74 -12.92 6.26
N MET A 130 -5.04 -14.09 5.68
CA MET A 130 -4.03 -14.98 5.11
C MET A 130 -3.25 -14.34 3.95
N ALA A 131 -3.94 -13.59 3.09
CA ALA A 131 -3.35 -12.88 1.96
C ALA A 131 -2.42 -11.75 2.43
N ALA A 132 -2.94 -10.85 3.27
CA ALA A 132 -2.17 -9.73 3.82
C ALA A 132 -0.93 -10.20 4.61
N ALA A 133 -1.03 -11.34 5.30
CA ALA A 133 0.07 -11.93 6.05
C ALA A 133 1.24 -12.39 5.16
N ARG A 134 1.03 -12.68 3.87
CA ARG A 134 2.13 -13.03 2.94
C ARG A 134 3.16 -11.91 2.77
N HIS A 135 2.75 -10.66 3.01
CA HIS A 135 3.59 -9.46 2.95
C HIS A 135 3.80 -8.83 4.32
N GLN A 136 3.49 -9.54 5.42
CA GLN A 136 3.61 -9.00 6.78
C GLN A 136 2.84 -7.67 6.97
N CYS A 137 1.75 -7.46 6.23
CA CYS A 137 0.98 -6.22 6.26
C CYS A 137 0.12 -6.16 7.53
N SER A 138 0.68 -5.66 8.63
CA SER A 138 0.00 -5.59 9.93
C SER A 138 -1.24 -4.71 9.91
N PHE A 139 -1.26 -3.67 9.08
CA PHE A 139 -2.42 -2.79 8.88
C PHE A 139 -3.66 -3.58 8.44
N LEU A 140 -3.56 -4.27 7.30
CA LEU A 140 -4.67 -5.08 6.77
C LEU A 140 -5.00 -6.27 7.67
N VAL A 141 -3.99 -6.93 8.24
CA VAL A 141 -4.22 -8.03 9.18
C VAL A 141 -5.02 -7.54 10.40
N LYS A 142 -4.64 -6.40 11.01
CA LYS A 142 -5.38 -5.83 12.16
C LYS A 142 -6.81 -5.47 11.77
N MET A 143 -6.99 -4.81 10.63
CA MET A 143 -8.30 -4.43 10.09
C MET A 143 -9.22 -5.65 9.93
N HIS A 144 -8.76 -6.70 9.25
CA HIS A 144 -9.59 -7.89 9.02
C HIS A 144 -9.73 -8.78 10.26
N VAL A 145 -8.79 -8.76 11.20
CA VAL A 145 -8.96 -9.42 12.51
C VAL A 145 -10.09 -8.75 13.30
N GLN A 146 -10.12 -7.42 13.37
CA GLN A 146 -11.19 -6.68 14.03
C GLN A 146 -12.55 -7.00 13.38
N GLU A 147 -12.58 -7.04 12.06
CA GLU A 147 -13.80 -7.36 11.34
C GLU A 147 -14.26 -8.81 11.54
N PHE A 148 -13.32 -9.76 11.55
CA PHE A 148 -13.59 -11.15 11.85
C PHE A 148 -14.20 -11.33 13.25
N TYR A 149 -13.76 -10.54 14.25
CA TYR A 149 -14.43 -10.48 15.56
C TYR A 149 -15.83 -9.89 15.46
N ARG A 150 -16.02 -8.77 14.74
CA ARG A 150 -17.31 -8.07 14.61
C ARG A 150 -18.40 -8.95 14.05
N ILE A 151 -18.08 -9.77 13.04
CA ILE A 151 -19.03 -10.70 12.41
C ILE A 151 -19.21 -12.02 13.19
N GLY A 152 -18.58 -12.18 14.35
CA GLY A 152 -18.68 -13.38 15.17
C GLY A 152 -17.96 -14.61 14.61
N GLY A 153 -16.85 -14.40 13.89
CA GLY A 153 -16.03 -15.49 13.38
C GLY A 153 -15.40 -16.35 14.49
N PRO A 154 -15.07 -17.63 14.24
CA PRO A 154 -14.49 -18.50 15.27
C PRO A 154 -13.08 -18.06 15.69
N VAL A 155 -12.98 -17.50 16.90
CA VAL A 155 -11.78 -16.79 17.40
C VAL A 155 -10.55 -17.70 17.55
N GLU A 156 -10.74 -19.01 17.63
CA GLU A 156 -9.65 -19.98 17.68
C GLU A 156 -8.82 -19.98 16.39
N TRP A 157 -9.39 -19.62 15.23
CA TRP A 157 -8.66 -19.50 13.97
C TRP A 157 -7.60 -18.38 14.04
N LEU A 158 -7.84 -17.36 14.86
CA LEU A 158 -6.95 -16.22 15.05
C LEU A 158 -5.66 -16.57 15.83
N ARG A 159 -5.60 -17.77 16.43
CA ARG A 159 -4.38 -18.32 17.04
C ARG A 159 -3.33 -18.70 16.00
N GLY A 160 -3.72 -18.87 14.74
CA GLY A 160 -2.84 -19.16 13.61
C GLY A 160 -3.47 -20.16 12.64
N LEU A 161 -2.88 -20.28 11.44
CA LEU A 161 -3.41 -21.07 10.33
C LEU A 161 -3.65 -22.54 10.72
N GLN A 162 -2.83 -23.10 11.60
CA GLN A 162 -2.97 -24.47 12.09
C GLN A 162 -4.30 -24.73 12.83
N HIS A 163 -4.94 -23.68 13.37
CA HIS A 163 -6.22 -23.77 14.07
C HIS A 163 -7.44 -23.52 13.17
N ALA A 164 -7.23 -23.10 11.92
CA ALA A 164 -8.30 -22.96 10.94
C ALA A 164 -8.73 -24.32 10.37
N PRO A 165 -9.97 -24.43 9.83
CA PRO A 165 -10.44 -25.61 9.13
C PRO A 165 -9.48 -26.04 8.03
N GLU A 166 -9.32 -27.35 7.86
CA GLU A 166 -8.40 -27.92 6.87
C GLU A 166 -8.66 -27.38 5.47
N ARG A 167 -9.94 -27.20 5.12
CA ARG A 167 -10.38 -26.55 3.89
C ARG A 167 -9.68 -25.21 3.61
N LEU A 168 -9.57 -24.33 4.62
CA LEU A 168 -8.87 -23.05 4.49
C LEU A 168 -7.34 -23.22 4.51
N ARG A 169 -6.81 -24.16 5.29
CA ARG A 169 -5.37 -24.47 5.30
C ARG A 169 -4.88 -24.94 3.94
N ASN A 170 -5.68 -25.71 3.21
CA ASN A 170 -5.36 -26.17 1.86
C ASN A 170 -5.16 -25.03 0.86
N LEU A 171 -5.77 -23.85 1.11
CA LEU A 171 -5.59 -22.65 0.29
C LEU A 171 -4.20 -22.00 0.45
N ASN A 172 -3.41 -22.36 1.48
CA ASN A 172 -2.09 -21.76 1.70
C ASN A 172 -1.13 -21.97 0.52
N ASP A 173 -1.20 -23.13 -0.14
CA ASP A 173 -0.29 -23.47 -1.23
C ASP A 173 -0.51 -22.56 -2.45
N ILE A 174 -1.76 -22.25 -2.81
CA ILE A 174 -2.03 -21.29 -3.89
C ILE A 174 -1.79 -19.84 -3.41
N ASN A 175 -2.14 -19.50 -2.17
CA ASN A 175 -1.90 -18.19 -1.57
C ASN A 175 -0.42 -17.78 -1.68
N LYS A 176 0.51 -18.63 -1.24
CA LYS A 176 1.95 -18.30 -1.30
C LYS A 176 2.47 -18.15 -2.73
N ILE A 177 1.97 -18.95 -3.66
CA ILE A 177 2.40 -18.91 -5.07
C ILE A 177 1.86 -17.65 -5.73
N LEU A 178 0.57 -17.36 -5.57
CA LEU A 178 -0.11 -16.21 -6.13
C LEU A 178 0.57 -14.90 -5.69
N ALA A 179 0.86 -14.76 -4.39
CA ALA A 179 1.48 -13.54 -3.83
C ALA A 179 2.89 -13.24 -4.35
N HIS A 180 3.64 -14.24 -4.80
CA HIS A 180 5.10 -14.13 -4.97
C HIS A 180 5.61 -14.58 -6.33
N ARG A 181 5.04 -15.67 -6.88
CA ARG A 181 5.47 -16.31 -8.13
C ARG A 181 4.26 -16.90 -8.87
N PRO A 182 3.27 -16.08 -9.27
CA PRO A 182 1.99 -16.56 -9.80
C PRO A 182 2.12 -17.42 -11.07
N TRP A 183 3.22 -17.29 -11.82
CA TRP A 183 3.54 -18.13 -12.98
C TRP A 183 3.79 -19.61 -12.65
N LEU A 184 3.94 -19.97 -11.37
CA LEU A 184 4.06 -21.38 -10.94
C LEU A 184 2.71 -22.05 -10.67
N ILE A 185 1.60 -21.33 -10.79
CA ILE A 185 0.26 -21.93 -10.63
C ILE A 185 0.00 -22.86 -11.82
N THR A 186 -0.40 -24.09 -11.53
CA THR A 186 -0.71 -25.13 -12.52
C THR A 186 -2.09 -25.71 -12.27
N LYS A 187 -2.64 -26.44 -13.26
CA LYS A 187 -3.90 -27.17 -13.11
C LYS A 187 -3.90 -28.16 -11.93
N ASP A 188 -2.74 -28.69 -11.55
CA ASP A 188 -2.63 -29.62 -10.40
C ASP A 188 -2.88 -28.93 -9.06
N HIS A 189 -2.53 -27.64 -8.95
CA HIS A 189 -2.90 -26.82 -7.79
C HIS A 189 -4.42 -26.68 -7.70
N ILE A 190 -5.09 -26.46 -8.83
CA ILE A 190 -6.55 -26.35 -8.89
C ILE A 190 -7.19 -27.70 -8.55
N GLN A 191 -6.74 -28.78 -9.18
CA GLN A 191 -7.24 -30.13 -8.96
C GLN A 191 -7.17 -30.55 -7.49
N ARG A 192 -6.09 -30.22 -6.78
CA ARG A 192 -5.95 -30.53 -5.34
C ARG A 192 -7.03 -29.84 -4.47
N LEU A 193 -7.48 -28.65 -4.86
CA LEU A 193 -8.48 -27.89 -4.09
C LEU A 193 -9.92 -28.33 -4.39
N VAL A 194 -10.21 -28.69 -5.63
CA VAL A 194 -11.58 -29.02 -6.08
C VAL A 194 -11.87 -30.53 -6.13
N LYS A 195 -10.88 -31.38 -5.83
CA LYS A 195 -11.05 -32.82 -5.76
C LYS A 195 -12.12 -33.18 -4.72
N THR A 196 -13.05 -34.06 -5.11
CA THR A 196 -14.15 -34.51 -4.25
C THR A 196 -13.64 -35.07 -2.92
N GLY A 197 -14.17 -34.54 -1.82
CA GLY A 197 -13.83 -34.92 -0.46
C GLY A 197 -14.50 -33.98 0.55
N GLU A 198 -14.32 -34.24 1.83
CA GLU A 198 -14.94 -33.45 2.92
C GLU A 198 -14.51 -31.96 2.89
N ASN A 199 -13.28 -31.69 2.45
CA ASN A 199 -12.68 -30.35 2.39
C ASN A 199 -12.62 -29.75 0.97
N SER A 200 -13.44 -30.23 0.04
CA SER A 200 -13.41 -29.79 -1.36
C SER A 200 -13.92 -28.36 -1.54
N TRP A 201 -13.34 -27.63 -2.49
CA TRP A 201 -13.83 -26.35 -2.96
C TRP A 201 -14.65 -26.52 -4.24
N SER A 202 -15.79 -25.83 -4.36
CA SER A 202 -16.39 -25.61 -5.67
C SER A 202 -15.56 -24.62 -6.49
N LEU A 203 -15.72 -24.63 -7.81
CA LEU A 203 -15.05 -23.67 -8.69
C LEU A 203 -15.47 -22.22 -8.39
N ALA A 204 -16.73 -21.99 -8.05
CA ALA A 204 -17.25 -20.67 -7.67
C ALA A 204 -16.58 -20.14 -6.40
N GLU A 205 -16.50 -20.98 -5.35
CA GLU A 205 -15.81 -20.63 -4.11
C GLU A 205 -14.31 -20.42 -4.31
N LEU A 206 -13.67 -21.22 -5.17
CA LEU A 206 -12.25 -21.06 -5.47
C LEU A 206 -11.98 -19.76 -6.24
N VAL A 207 -12.82 -19.38 -7.21
CA VAL A 207 -12.69 -18.10 -7.91
C VAL A 207 -12.86 -16.94 -6.93
N HIS A 208 -13.87 -16.98 -6.06
CA HIS A 208 -14.05 -15.96 -5.02
C HIS A 208 -12.81 -15.86 -4.11
N ALA A 209 -12.28 -16.99 -3.65
CA ALA A 209 -11.07 -17.02 -2.83
C ALA A 209 -9.84 -16.45 -3.55
N VAL A 210 -9.62 -16.82 -4.82
CA VAL A 210 -8.50 -16.33 -5.63
C VAL A 210 -8.60 -14.82 -5.85
N VAL A 211 -9.80 -14.28 -6.08
CA VAL A 211 -10.01 -12.83 -6.21
C VAL A 211 -9.72 -12.12 -4.89
N LEU A 212 -10.17 -12.66 -3.75
CA LEU A 212 -9.83 -12.11 -2.43
C LEU A 212 -8.32 -12.12 -2.17
N LEU A 213 -7.65 -13.24 -2.44
CA LEU A 213 -6.19 -13.35 -2.27
C LEU A 213 -5.46 -12.29 -3.10
N ALA A 214 -5.73 -12.22 -4.41
CA ALA A 214 -5.10 -11.25 -5.31
C ALA A 214 -5.39 -9.79 -4.90
N HIS A 215 -6.64 -9.50 -4.49
CA HIS A 215 -7.03 -8.18 -4.00
C HIS A 215 -6.19 -7.74 -2.81
N PHE A 216 -6.02 -8.60 -1.79
CA PHE A 216 -5.29 -8.23 -0.58
C PHE A 216 -3.77 -8.29 -0.71
N HIS A 217 -3.22 -9.08 -1.65
CA HIS A 217 -1.82 -8.97 -2.04
C HIS A 217 -1.52 -7.62 -2.70
N ALA A 218 -2.36 -7.22 -3.64
CA ALA A 218 -2.28 -5.94 -4.32
C ALA A 218 -2.48 -4.77 -3.33
N LEU A 219 -3.49 -4.85 -2.47
CA LEU A 219 -3.77 -3.82 -1.47
C LEU A 219 -2.63 -3.64 -0.46
N ALA A 220 -1.93 -4.72 -0.10
CA ALA A 220 -0.71 -4.61 0.71
C ALA A 220 0.36 -3.75 -0.01
N SER A 221 0.48 -3.87 -1.34
CA SER A 221 1.37 -3.02 -2.14
C SER A 221 1.00 -1.54 -2.01
N PHE A 222 -0.29 -1.22 -2.08
CA PHE A 222 -0.76 0.15 -1.88
C PHE A 222 -0.50 0.66 -0.46
N VAL A 223 -0.78 -0.15 0.57
CA VAL A 223 -0.55 0.21 1.98
C VAL A 223 0.91 0.60 2.22
N PHE A 224 1.86 -0.23 1.77
CA PHE A 224 3.28 0.06 1.96
C PHE A 224 3.79 1.14 1.00
N GLY A 225 3.33 1.17 -0.26
CA GLY A 225 3.68 2.17 -1.26
C GLY A 225 3.24 3.59 -0.87
N SER A 226 2.07 3.71 -0.25
CA SER A 226 1.51 4.99 0.20
C SER A 226 1.83 5.31 1.67
N GLY A 227 2.58 4.42 2.36
CA GLY A 227 3.02 4.64 3.74
C GLY A 227 1.87 4.81 4.73
N ILE A 228 0.79 4.03 4.59
CA ILE A 228 -0.43 4.21 5.39
C ILE A 228 -0.14 3.96 6.87
N ASN A 229 -0.54 4.90 7.73
CA ASN A 229 -0.36 4.79 9.18
C ASN A 229 -1.44 3.90 9.82
N PRO A 230 -1.11 3.15 10.89
CA PRO A 230 -2.10 2.35 11.61
C PRO A 230 -3.16 3.22 12.31
N GLU A 231 -4.38 2.70 12.38
CA GLU A 231 -5.48 3.31 13.13
C GLU A 231 -5.22 3.23 14.65
N GLY A 232 -5.18 4.40 15.31
CA GLY A 232 -5.17 4.58 16.77
C GLY A 232 -3.81 4.43 17.47
N GLU A 233 -3.12 5.55 17.74
CA GLU A 233 -2.09 5.66 18.77
C GLU A 233 -2.74 6.15 20.09
N GLY A 234 -3.22 5.25 20.97
CA GLY A 234 -3.94 5.73 22.15
C GLY A 234 -4.32 4.76 23.25
N GLU A 235 -4.27 3.45 23.03
CA GLU A 235 -4.46 2.48 24.12
C GLU A 235 -3.18 1.67 24.26
N LYS A 236 -2.60 1.72 25.46
CA LYS A 236 -1.64 0.70 25.87
C LYS A 236 -2.41 -0.61 25.88
N ASP A 237 -2.38 -1.32 24.76
CA ASP A 237 -2.83 -2.70 24.71
C ASP A 237 -2.01 -3.48 25.74
N ASP A 238 -2.65 -3.81 26.87
CA ASP A 238 -2.21 -4.88 27.77
C ASP A 238 -2.18 -6.24 27.04
N ASP A 239 -2.66 -6.29 25.79
CA ASP A 239 -2.53 -7.39 24.82
C ASP A 239 -1.25 -7.34 23.96
N GLY A 240 -0.13 -6.93 24.57
CA GLY A 240 1.23 -7.28 24.12
C GLY A 240 1.58 -7.04 22.65
N PHE A 241 0.95 -6.08 21.96
CA PHE A 241 1.29 -5.66 20.59
C PHE A 241 2.16 -4.40 20.68
N GLN A 242 3.47 -4.57 20.87
CA GLN A 242 4.41 -3.46 20.69
C GLN A 242 4.86 -3.43 19.22
N LEU A 243 4.47 -2.37 18.50
CA LEU A 243 5.00 -2.06 17.18
C LEU A 243 6.36 -1.37 17.30
N ILE A 244 7.23 -1.72 16.36
CA ILE A 244 8.52 -1.08 16.11
C ILE A 244 8.27 0.40 15.76
N LYS A 245 8.76 1.31 16.60
CA LYS A 245 8.96 2.72 16.20
C LYS A 245 10.08 2.77 15.17
N ASN A 246 9.72 2.80 13.88
CA ASN A 246 10.65 3.19 12.82
C ASN A 246 10.12 4.44 12.12
N CYS A 247 10.33 5.60 12.75
CA CYS A 247 10.77 6.83 12.09
C CYS A 247 10.92 7.94 13.14
N SER A 248 12.17 8.32 13.44
CA SER A 248 12.47 9.69 13.85
C SER A 248 13.29 10.25 12.70
N CYS A 249 12.68 11.09 11.88
CA CYS A 249 13.37 11.82 10.84
C CYS A 249 14.10 13.00 11.48
N ASP A 250 15.32 12.75 11.97
CA ASP A 250 16.28 13.84 12.09
C ASP A 250 16.93 14.01 10.72
N LEU A 251 16.58 15.12 10.07
CA LEU A 251 17.31 15.68 8.95
C LEU A 251 18.70 16.08 9.47
N ASP A 252 19.67 15.19 9.35
CA ASP A 252 21.08 15.59 9.37
C ASP A 252 21.83 14.88 8.24
N ASP A 253 22.51 15.74 7.47
CA ASP A 253 23.31 15.44 6.30
C ASP A 253 24.43 14.43 6.59
N ASN A 254 24.73 13.68 5.51
CA ASN A 254 25.99 13.00 5.20
C ASN A 254 25.97 11.46 5.28
N CYS A 255 25.36 10.85 4.27
CA CYS A 255 25.85 9.57 3.74
C CYS A 255 26.32 9.82 2.31
N GLY A 256 27.55 10.32 2.18
CA GLY A 256 28.27 10.33 0.93
C GLY A 256 28.42 8.91 0.38
N LEU A 257 27.60 8.57 -0.60
CA LEU A 257 27.91 7.53 -1.57
C LEU A 257 28.14 8.25 -2.90
N GLU A 258 29.41 8.47 -3.21
CA GLU A 258 29.88 8.87 -4.54
C GLU A 258 29.28 7.92 -5.61
N PRO A 259 28.67 8.45 -6.69
CA PRO A 259 28.12 7.63 -7.75
C PRO A 259 29.24 7.28 -8.75
N GLU A 260 30.01 6.24 -8.48
CA GLU A 260 30.93 5.71 -9.49
C GLU A 260 30.20 4.79 -10.48
N GLY A 261 29.92 5.36 -11.65
CA GLY A 261 29.91 4.70 -12.95
C GLY A 261 28.76 3.76 -13.27
N VAL A 262 27.70 4.26 -13.90
CA VAL A 262 26.87 3.43 -14.79
C VAL A 262 26.72 4.13 -16.13
N PHE A 263 27.35 3.52 -17.14
CA PHE A 263 27.45 3.94 -18.52
C PHE A 263 26.09 4.08 -19.21
N SER A 264 26.02 5.08 -20.08
CA SER A 264 25.02 5.23 -21.15
C SER A 264 25.12 4.05 -22.11
N ASP A 265 23.99 3.44 -22.50
CA ASP A 265 23.75 2.95 -23.88
C ASP A 265 22.30 2.45 -24.04
N SER A 266 21.47 3.10 -24.86
CA SER A 266 21.35 2.92 -26.33
C SER A 266 20.58 1.65 -26.70
N LEU A 267 19.23 1.73 -26.71
CA LEU A 267 18.39 0.72 -27.35
C LEU A 267 18.29 1.03 -28.85
N GLY A 268 19.03 0.25 -29.64
CA GLY A 268 18.74 0.05 -31.06
C GLY A 268 19.03 -1.40 -31.40
N MET A 269 18.06 -2.10 -32.00
CA MET A 269 18.17 -2.69 -33.34
C MET A 269 17.09 -3.73 -33.62
N THR A 270 16.66 -3.66 -34.87
CA THR A 270 16.00 -4.67 -35.70
C THR A 270 16.80 -5.97 -35.84
N ASP A 271 16.04 -7.06 -35.88
CA ASP A 271 16.20 -8.32 -36.60
C ASP A 271 17.47 -9.19 -36.43
N SER A 272 17.18 -10.44 -36.05
CA SER A 272 17.90 -11.71 -36.18
C SER A 272 19.41 -11.82 -35.95
N ARG A 273 19.74 -12.86 -35.15
CA ARG A 273 21.02 -13.59 -34.97
C ARG A 273 21.98 -13.11 -33.85
N GLU A 274 21.81 -13.79 -32.72
CA GLU A 274 22.81 -14.26 -31.75
C GLU A 274 24.00 -13.35 -31.38
N LYS A 275 23.86 -12.69 -30.22
CA LYS A 275 24.85 -12.74 -29.13
C LYS A 275 24.16 -12.49 -27.78
N LYS A 276 24.09 -13.54 -26.97
CA LYS A 276 23.67 -13.52 -25.55
C LYS A 276 24.70 -12.75 -24.73
N GLU A 277 24.27 -11.69 -24.05
CA GLU A 277 24.84 -11.04 -22.84
C GLU A 277 24.03 -9.74 -22.62
N SER A 278 23.63 -9.26 -21.43
CA SER A 278 23.53 -9.76 -20.07
C SER A 278 22.74 -8.67 -19.32
N LEU A 279 21.50 -8.94 -18.90
CA LEU A 279 20.68 -7.99 -18.12
C LEU A 279 20.65 -8.47 -16.67
N LEU A 280 21.80 -8.35 -16.01
CA LEU A 280 21.94 -8.58 -14.58
C LEU A 280 21.99 -7.24 -13.86
N VAL A 281 20.86 -6.84 -13.26
CA VAL A 281 20.95 -6.11 -12.00
C VAL A 281 21.43 -7.14 -10.98
N GLY A 282 22.74 -7.23 -10.78
CA GLY A 282 23.35 -8.16 -9.84
C GLY A 282 22.78 -7.92 -8.44
N SER A 283 22.08 -8.92 -7.92
CA SER A 283 21.73 -8.99 -6.50
C SER A 283 23.02 -9.27 -5.73
N ARG A 284 23.73 -8.22 -5.29
CA ARG A 284 24.79 -8.40 -4.29
C ARG A 284 24.08 -8.81 -3.00
N GLY A 285 24.48 -9.95 -2.45
CA GLY A 285 23.88 -10.58 -1.28
C GLY A 285 23.69 -9.59 -0.14
N PHE A 286 22.44 -9.21 0.08
CA PHE A 286 22.03 -8.50 1.28
C PHE A 286 21.98 -9.55 2.39
N LYS A 287 22.81 -9.34 3.42
CA LYS A 287 22.83 -10.21 4.60
C LYS A 287 21.41 -10.31 5.15
N GLU A 288 20.96 -11.54 5.30
CA GLU A 288 19.66 -11.91 5.83
C GLU A 288 19.64 -11.55 7.33
N GLU A 289 19.29 -10.30 7.65
CA GLU A 289 18.97 -9.93 9.02
C GLU A 289 17.65 -10.62 9.39
N VAL A 290 17.74 -11.57 10.32
CA VAL A 290 16.61 -12.33 10.84
C VAL A 290 15.71 -11.39 11.63
N VAL A 291 14.66 -10.91 10.97
CA VAL A 291 13.59 -10.09 11.57
C VAL A 291 12.82 -10.95 12.60
N PRO A 292 12.51 -10.42 13.80
CA PRO A 292 11.71 -11.16 14.79
C PRO A 292 10.38 -11.60 14.20
N THR A 293 9.91 -12.81 14.52
CA THR A 293 8.63 -13.34 14.06
C THR A 293 7.48 -12.42 14.47
N SER A 294 7.07 -11.55 13.55
CA SER A 294 5.87 -10.72 13.67
C SER A 294 4.67 -11.61 14.01
N LYS A 295 3.77 -11.12 14.88
CA LYS A 295 2.52 -11.82 15.22
C LYS A 295 1.72 -12.23 13.98
N VAL A 296 1.90 -11.54 12.85
CA VAL A 296 1.29 -11.81 11.53
C VAL A 296 1.74 -13.15 10.92
N SER A 297 2.97 -13.59 11.19
CA SER A 297 3.55 -14.81 10.59
C SER A 297 2.78 -16.10 10.93
N ARG A 298 1.98 -16.10 12.00
CA ARG A 298 1.15 -17.26 12.42
C ARG A 298 0.07 -17.65 11.40
N PHE A 299 -0.29 -16.75 10.49
CA PHE A 299 -1.36 -16.96 9.50
C PHE A 299 -0.90 -17.57 8.18
N VAL A 300 0.40 -17.86 8.04
CA VAL A 300 0.98 -18.37 6.80
C VAL A 300 1.97 -19.51 7.09
N VAL A 301 2.01 -20.50 6.20
CA VAL A 301 3.09 -21.50 6.16
C VAL A 301 4.08 -21.10 5.07
N ASP A 302 5.36 -21.44 5.26
CA ASP A 302 6.44 -21.10 4.33
C ASP A 302 6.52 -19.58 4.12
N GLY A 303 6.73 -18.88 5.23
CA GLY A 303 6.82 -17.42 5.30
C GLY A 303 8.07 -16.85 4.65
N THR A 304 9.03 -17.68 4.21
CA THR A 304 10.25 -17.29 3.50
C THR A 304 10.11 -17.39 1.97
N PHE A 305 9.07 -18.07 1.46
CA PHE A 305 8.72 -18.03 0.04
C PHE A 305 8.43 -16.59 -0.39
N ARG A 306 9.24 -16.09 -1.32
CA ARG A 306 9.26 -14.70 -1.78
C ARG A 306 9.36 -14.64 -3.29
N TYR A 307 9.11 -13.46 -3.84
CA TYR A 307 9.35 -13.17 -5.25
C TYR A 307 10.79 -13.50 -5.64
N GLN A 308 10.93 -14.02 -6.85
CA GLN A 308 12.19 -14.27 -7.53
C GLN A 308 12.02 -13.82 -8.97
N ASP A 309 13.04 -13.19 -9.55
CA ASP A 309 12.95 -12.68 -10.91
C ASP A 309 12.58 -13.79 -11.90
N PHE A 310 11.52 -13.53 -12.69
CA PHE A 310 11.04 -14.46 -13.70
C PHE A 310 12.14 -14.83 -14.71
N ALA A 311 12.95 -13.85 -15.12
CA ALA A 311 14.03 -14.00 -16.09
C ALA A 311 15.40 -14.26 -15.43
N ARG A 312 15.50 -15.26 -14.53
CA ARG A 312 16.80 -15.64 -13.96
C ARG A 312 17.70 -16.28 -15.02
N HIS A 313 18.95 -15.83 -15.10
CA HIS A 313 19.97 -16.48 -15.91
C HIS A 313 20.40 -17.81 -15.27
N GLY A 314 20.33 -18.90 -16.03
CA GLY A 314 21.02 -20.16 -15.69
C GLY A 314 20.15 -21.32 -15.17
N GLU A 315 18.86 -21.13 -14.93
CA GLU A 315 17.89 -22.20 -14.66
C GLU A 315 16.79 -22.21 -15.72
N ASP A 316 16.04 -23.31 -15.83
CA ASP A 316 15.04 -23.60 -16.87
C ASP A 316 14.32 -22.33 -17.37
N ILE A 317 14.49 -22.02 -18.66
CA ILE A 317 13.85 -20.86 -19.28
C ILE A 317 12.34 -21.10 -19.23
N LEU A 318 11.69 -20.55 -18.19
CA LEU A 318 10.24 -20.59 -18.07
C LEU A 318 9.65 -19.89 -19.30
N PRO A 319 8.66 -20.52 -19.98
CA PRO A 319 8.06 -19.92 -21.15
C PRO A 319 7.38 -18.62 -20.74
N THR A 320 7.72 -17.54 -21.45
CA THR A 320 7.04 -16.25 -21.29
C THR A 320 5.55 -16.42 -21.53
N PHE A 321 4.73 -15.82 -20.69
CA PHE A 321 3.29 -15.77 -20.89
C PHE A 321 2.96 -14.63 -21.87
N ARG A 322 2.52 -14.98 -23.09
CA ARG A 322 2.03 -14.00 -24.05
C ARG A 322 0.61 -13.59 -23.67
N ALA A 323 0.37 -12.29 -23.54
CA ALA A 323 -0.94 -11.75 -23.15
C ALA A 323 -2.06 -12.17 -24.13
N GLN A 324 -1.71 -12.40 -25.40
CA GLN A 324 -2.62 -12.87 -26.45
C GLN A 324 -3.09 -14.31 -26.23
N ASP A 325 -2.32 -15.15 -25.54
CA ASP A 325 -2.68 -16.54 -25.29
C ASP A 325 -3.79 -16.64 -24.23
N TYR A 326 -3.86 -15.67 -23.30
CA TYR A 326 -4.89 -15.59 -22.27
C TYR A 326 -4.98 -14.16 -21.69
N SER A 327 -5.83 -13.32 -22.28
CA SER A 327 -6.07 -11.94 -21.85
C SER A 327 -7.21 -11.83 -20.83
N TRP A 328 -7.29 -10.70 -20.12
CA TRP A 328 -8.44 -10.39 -19.27
C TRP A 328 -9.72 -10.25 -20.10
N GLU A 329 -9.65 -9.46 -21.18
CA GLU A 329 -10.78 -9.11 -22.04
C GLU A 329 -11.40 -10.34 -22.73
N ASP A 330 -10.57 -11.25 -23.25
CA ASP A 330 -11.06 -12.39 -24.03
C ASP A 330 -11.38 -13.62 -23.18
N HIS A 331 -10.73 -13.77 -22.02
CA HIS A 331 -10.80 -15.01 -21.22
C HIS A 331 -11.13 -14.77 -19.75
N GLY A 332 -10.31 -13.97 -19.06
CA GLY A 332 -10.39 -13.80 -17.61
C GLY A 332 -11.76 -13.28 -17.14
N PHE A 333 -12.25 -12.22 -17.78
CA PHE A 333 -13.55 -11.61 -17.50
C PHE A 333 -14.70 -12.62 -17.62
N SER A 334 -14.78 -13.33 -18.76
CA SER A 334 -15.85 -14.30 -19.00
C SER A 334 -15.80 -15.48 -18.03
N LEU A 335 -14.61 -15.95 -17.66
CA LEU A 335 -14.48 -17.04 -16.69
C LEU A 335 -14.97 -16.61 -15.30
N VAL A 336 -14.53 -15.45 -14.83
CA VAL A 336 -14.93 -14.91 -13.52
C VAL A 336 -16.44 -14.72 -13.50
N ASN A 337 -17.00 -14.00 -14.47
CA ASN A 337 -18.44 -13.71 -14.50
C ASN A 337 -19.31 -14.98 -14.59
N ARG A 338 -18.78 -16.07 -15.17
CA ARG A 338 -19.48 -17.36 -15.24
C ARG A 338 -19.46 -18.13 -13.91
N LEU A 339 -18.41 -17.97 -13.09
CA LEU A 339 -18.22 -18.72 -11.85
C LEU A 339 -18.60 -17.93 -10.59
N TYR A 340 -18.53 -16.61 -10.65
CA TYR A 340 -18.98 -15.67 -9.62
C TYR A 340 -19.51 -14.44 -10.36
N SER A 341 -20.84 -14.36 -10.49
CA SER A 341 -21.50 -13.29 -11.25
C SER A 341 -21.20 -11.91 -10.67
N ASP A 342 -21.31 -10.87 -11.50
CA ASP A 342 -21.21 -9.44 -11.16
C ASP A 342 -19.83 -8.95 -10.71
N ILE A 343 -19.02 -9.77 -10.00
CA ILE A 343 -17.65 -9.37 -9.64
C ILE A 343 -16.78 -9.19 -10.89
N GLY A 344 -17.05 -9.92 -11.98
CA GLY A 344 -16.34 -9.72 -13.25
C GLY A 344 -16.51 -8.31 -13.79
N LEU A 345 -17.72 -7.74 -13.69
CA LEU A 345 -18.03 -6.37 -14.11
C LEU A 345 -17.35 -5.35 -13.20
N LEU A 346 -17.38 -5.56 -11.89
CA LEU A 346 -16.75 -4.65 -10.92
C LEU A 346 -15.21 -4.65 -11.05
N LEU A 347 -14.60 -5.80 -11.32
CA LEU A 347 -13.16 -5.89 -11.58
C LEU A 347 -12.79 -5.24 -12.92
N ASP A 348 -13.59 -5.46 -13.97
CA ASP A 348 -13.36 -4.83 -15.26
C ASP A 348 -13.44 -3.31 -15.18
N ASP A 349 -14.47 -2.77 -14.52
CA ASP A 349 -14.61 -1.34 -14.26
C ASP A 349 -13.41 -0.81 -13.48
N LYS A 350 -13.00 -1.47 -12.39
CA LYS A 350 -11.84 -1.06 -11.59
C LYS A 350 -10.55 -1.03 -12.41
N PHE A 351 -10.27 -2.07 -13.20
CA PHE A 351 -9.08 -2.12 -14.06
C PHE A 351 -9.10 -1.03 -15.14
N ARG A 352 -10.25 -0.82 -15.78
CA ARG A 352 -10.41 0.22 -16.81
C ARG A 352 -10.32 1.62 -16.23
N THR A 353 -10.90 1.85 -15.06
CA THR A 353 -10.91 3.16 -14.39
C THR A 353 -9.48 3.59 -14.08
N VAL A 354 -8.66 2.74 -13.45
CA VAL A 354 -7.26 3.10 -13.18
C VAL A 354 -6.42 3.19 -14.46
N TYR A 355 -6.64 2.28 -15.42
CA TYR A 355 -5.84 2.24 -16.64
C TYR A 355 -6.13 3.44 -17.54
N ASN A 356 -7.29 4.06 -17.44
CA ASN A 356 -7.66 5.27 -18.19
C ASN A 356 -7.61 6.55 -17.35
N LEU A 357 -7.40 6.45 -16.03
CA LEU A 357 -7.32 7.61 -15.14
C LEU A 357 -6.21 8.55 -15.62
N THR A 358 -6.58 9.78 -15.91
CA THR A 358 -5.65 10.86 -16.26
C THR A 358 -6.32 12.19 -15.93
N TYR A 359 -5.52 13.11 -15.41
CA TYR A 359 -5.92 14.50 -15.20
C TYR A 359 -5.25 15.43 -16.22
N TYR A 360 -4.70 14.84 -17.29
CA TYR A 360 -3.92 15.51 -18.33
C TYR A 360 -2.83 16.42 -17.76
N ASN A 361 -2.23 16.01 -16.65
CA ASN A 361 -1.17 16.75 -15.99
C ASN A 361 0.03 15.86 -15.73
N MET A 362 1.19 16.49 -15.68
CA MET A 362 2.47 15.84 -15.37
C MET A 362 3.35 16.85 -14.62
N ALA A 363 3.50 16.64 -13.32
CA ALA A 363 4.13 17.59 -12.40
C ALA A 363 3.51 18.99 -12.52
N SER A 364 4.30 19.97 -13.00
CA SER A 364 3.86 21.36 -13.21
C SER A 364 3.23 21.63 -14.59
N HIS A 365 3.14 20.63 -15.46
CA HIS A 365 2.62 20.78 -16.82
C HIS A 365 1.16 20.32 -16.90
N GLU A 366 0.34 21.12 -17.57
CA GLU A 366 -1.06 20.83 -17.91
C GLU A 366 -1.18 20.45 -19.39
N ASP A 367 -2.33 19.89 -19.77
CA ASP A 367 -2.66 19.40 -21.11
C ASP A 367 -1.68 18.37 -21.69
N VAL A 368 -1.13 17.50 -20.83
CA VAL A 368 -0.19 16.43 -21.21
C VAL A 368 -0.92 15.09 -21.31
N ASP A 369 -0.83 14.43 -22.47
CA ASP A 369 -1.24 13.03 -22.60
C ASP A 369 -0.22 12.09 -21.92
N THR A 370 -0.64 11.50 -20.80
CA THR A 370 0.18 10.60 -19.99
C THR A 370 0.03 9.13 -20.37
N THR A 371 -0.72 8.79 -21.43
CA THR A 371 -1.06 7.41 -21.80
C THR A 371 0.16 6.52 -21.99
N MET A 372 1.19 7.01 -22.68
CA MET A 372 2.43 6.24 -22.88
C MET A 372 3.13 5.92 -21.56
N LEU A 373 3.18 6.89 -20.63
CA LEU A 373 3.81 6.71 -19.33
C LEU A 373 3.04 5.71 -18.46
N ARG A 374 1.70 5.84 -18.40
CA ARG A 374 0.84 4.94 -17.63
C ARG A 374 0.90 3.51 -18.19
N ARG A 375 0.88 3.34 -19.52
CA ARG A 375 1.08 2.04 -20.19
C ARG A 375 2.45 1.45 -19.89
N ALA A 376 3.52 2.25 -19.88
CA ALA A 376 4.86 1.79 -19.55
C ALA A 376 4.97 1.29 -18.11
N ILE A 377 4.34 1.96 -17.14
CA ILE A 377 4.28 1.52 -15.73
C ILE A 377 3.55 0.18 -15.63
N PHE A 378 2.34 0.09 -16.20
CA PHE A 378 1.51 -1.11 -16.15
C PHE A 378 2.22 -2.32 -16.80
N ASN A 379 2.76 -2.13 -18.01
CA ASN A 379 3.47 -3.17 -18.75
C ASN A 379 4.80 -3.57 -18.10
N TYR A 380 5.46 -2.65 -17.38
CA TYR A 380 6.65 -2.99 -16.60
C TYR A 380 6.32 -3.92 -15.45
N VAL A 381 5.21 -3.71 -14.74
CA VAL A 381 4.72 -4.64 -13.70
C VAL A 381 4.43 -6.01 -14.31
N HIS A 382 3.63 -6.07 -15.37
CA HIS A 382 3.33 -7.31 -16.07
C HIS A 382 4.59 -8.05 -16.55
N CYS A 383 5.60 -7.31 -17.05
CA CYS A 383 6.88 -7.88 -17.45
C CYS A 383 7.65 -8.51 -16.29
N MET A 384 7.60 -7.93 -15.08
CA MET A 384 8.21 -8.55 -13.88
C MET A 384 7.56 -9.89 -13.54
N TYR A 385 6.26 -10.03 -13.82
CA TYR A 385 5.52 -11.28 -13.67
C TYR A 385 5.56 -12.19 -14.90
N GLY A 386 6.40 -11.89 -15.90
CA GLY A 386 6.60 -12.72 -17.09
C GLY A 386 5.51 -12.61 -18.15
N ILE A 387 4.61 -11.62 -18.06
CA ILE A 387 3.57 -11.34 -19.04
C ILE A 387 4.10 -10.37 -20.10
N ARG A 388 3.99 -10.74 -21.38
CA ARG A 388 4.44 -9.92 -22.51
C ARG A 388 3.33 -9.61 -23.51
N TYR A 389 3.31 -8.36 -23.96
CA TYR A 389 2.44 -7.86 -25.02
C TYR A 389 3.22 -7.76 -26.33
N ASP A 390 2.87 -8.57 -27.33
CA ASP A 390 3.56 -8.61 -28.62
C ASP A 390 3.50 -7.28 -29.41
N ASP A 391 2.47 -6.47 -29.19
CA ASP A 391 2.25 -5.17 -29.85
C ASP A 391 2.95 -4.00 -29.13
N TYR A 392 3.65 -4.26 -28.02
CA TYR A 392 4.27 -3.22 -27.21
C TYR A 392 5.79 -3.17 -27.35
N ASN A 393 6.32 -1.98 -27.63
CA ASN A 393 7.76 -1.75 -27.66
C ASN A 393 8.32 -1.56 -26.23
N TYR A 394 8.85 -2.65 -25.65
CA TYR A 394 9.47 -2.61 -24.32
C TYR A 394 10.71 -1.70 -24.19
N GLY A 395 11.25 -1.18 -25.30
CA GLY A 395 12.24 -0.10 -25.26
C GLY A 395 11.71 1.18 -24.62
N GLU A 396 10.41 1.45 -24.75
CA GLU A 396 9.74 2.62 -24.15
C GLU A 396 9.86 2.64 -22.62
N VAL A 397 9.86 1.47 -21.97
CA VAL A 397 10.05 1.36 -20.51
C VAL A 397 11.40 1.93 -20.08
N ASN A 398 12.44 1.79 -20.90
CA ASN A 398 13.76 2.35 -20.63
C ASN A 398 13.87 3.84 -20.93
N GLN A 399 13.03 4.34 -21.81
CA GLN A 399 12.97 5.76 -22.16
C GLN A 399 12.12 6.57 -21.16
N LEU A 400 11.02 5.99 -20.68
CA LEU A 400 10.02 6.69 -19.87
C LEU A 400 10.21 6.53 -18.36
N LEU A 401 10.73 5.37 -17.89
CA LEU A 401 10.84 5.09 -16.46
C LEU A 401 12.29 5.22 -15.99
N GLU A 402 12.54 6.23 -15.15
CA GLU A 402 13.83 6.43 -14.49
C GLU A 402 14.19 5.29 -13.54
N ARG A 403 15.49 5.16 -13.22
CA ARG A 403 16.01 4.04 -12.42
C ARG A 403 15.41 4.00 -11.01
N SER A 404 15.31 5.15 -10.34
CA SER A 404 14.69 5.29 -9.01
C SER A 404 13.25 4.80 -9.01
N LEU A 405 12.47 5.18 -10.02
CA LEU A 405 11.09 4.72 -10.20
C LEU A 405 11.03 3.22 -10.43
N LYS A 406 11.89 2.64 -11.28
CA LYS A 406 11.94 1.17 -11.48
C LYS A 406 12.24 0.39 -10.20
N VAL A 407 13.15 0.90 -9.38
CA VAL A 407 13.49 0.32 -8.07
C VAL A 407 12.30 0.41 -7.12
N TYR A 408 11.63 1.57 -7.08
CA TYR A 408 10.42 1.76 -6.28
C TYR A 408 9.30 0.81 -6.73
N ILE A 409 8.97 0.78 -8.02
CA ILE A 409 7.94 -0.09 -8.61
C ILE A 409 8.19 -1.57 -8.25
N LYS A 410 9.42 -2.06 -8.48
CA LYS A 410 9.79 -3.45 -8.15
C LYS A 410 9.66 -3.74 -6.66
N THR A 411 10.02 -2.77 -5.81
CA THR A 411 9.92 -2.95 -4.36
C THR A 411 8.47 -3.00 -3.91
N VAL A 412 7.64 -2.04 -4.31
CA VAL A 412 6.23 -1.98 -3.93
C VAL A 412 5.44 -3.19 -4.43
N THR A 413 5.72 -3.69 -5.64
CA THR A 413 4.99 -4.83 -6.21
C THR A 413 5.50 -6.18 -5.73
N CYS A 414 6.81 -6.37 -5.55
CA CYS A 414 7.38 -7.70 -5.25
C CYS A 414 7.80 -7.89 -3.79
N TYR A 415 8.16 -6.80 -3.08
CA TYR A 415 8.65 -6.80 -1.71
C TYR A 415 8.10 -5.60 -0.92
N PRO A 416 6.76 -5.40 -0.89
CA PRO A 416 6.17 -4.18 -0.37
C PRO A 416 6.60 -3.86 1.06
N GLU A 417 6.86 -4.88 1.89
CA GLU A 417 7.35 -4.73 3.26
C GLU A 417 8.72 -4.03 3.39
N ARG A 418 9.45 -3.85 2.28
CA ARG A 418 10.75 -3.15 2.22
C ARG A 418 10.64 -1.72 1.71
N THR A 419 9.43 -1.24 1.45
CA THR A 419 9.21 0.14 0.98
C THR A 419 9.59 1.13 2.07
N THR A 420 10.30 2.20 1.71
CA THR A 420 10.73 3.23 2.65
C THR A 420 10.34 4.62 2.17
N CYS A 421 10.20 5.55 3.11
CA CYS A 421 9.95 6.97 2.84
C CYS A 421 11.03 7.56 1.91
N HIS A 422 12.30 7.19 2.11
CA HIS A 422 13.39 7.62 1.24
C HIS A 422 13.18 7.19 -0.22
N MET A 423 12.77 5.94 -0.47
CA MET A 423 12.48 5.47 -1.82
C MET A 423 11.33 6.26 -2.45
N TYR A 424 10.27 6.52 -1.68
CA TYR A 424 9.11 7.30 -2.12
C TYR A 424 9.49 8.74 -2.53
N HIS A 425 10.32 9.44 -1.76
CA HIS A 425 10.76 10.80 -2.11
C HIS A 425 11.89 10.85 -3.15
N SER A 426 12.59 9.74 -3.41
CA SER A 426 13.74 9.73 -4.31
C SER A 426 13.38 9.81 -5.79
N TYR A 427 12.26 9.21 -6.22
CA TYR A 427 11.78 9.29 -7.60
C TYR A 427 10.83 10.48 -7.78
N TRP A 428 10.79 11.02 -9.00
CA TRP A 428 9.84 12.06 -9.40
C TRP A 428 9.69 13.19 -8.36
N ARG A 429 10.83 13.80 -7.98
CA ARG A 429 10.89 14.80 -6.89
C ARG A 429 10.01 16.03 -7.10
N GLN A 430 9.70 16.35 -8.36
CA GLN A 430 8.88 17.51 -8.74
C GLN A 430 7.39 17.15 -8.93
N PHE A 431 7.04 15.86 -8.86
CA PHE A 431 5.65 15.42 -9.01
C PHE A 431 4.93 15.53 -7.67
N ARG A 432 3.63 15.78 -7.74
CA ARG A 432 2.77 15.87 -6.56
C ARG A 432 2.58 14.52 -5.90
N HIS A 433 2.22 14.54 -4.62
CA HIS A 433 1.91 13.33 -3.87
C HIS A 433 0.72 12.57 -4.48
N SER A 434 -0.30 13.26 -5.00
CA SER A 434 -1.41 12.64 -5.72
C SER A 434 -0.93 11.87 -6.96
N GLU A 435 0.03 12.38 -7.74
CA GLU A 435 0.58 11.65 -8.88
C GLU A 435 1.35 10.39 -8.46
N LYS A 436 2.01 10.42 -7.30
CA LYS A 436 2.66 9.23 -6.72
C LYS A 436 1.66 8.21 -6.19
N VAL A 437 0.53 8.67 -5.62
CA VAL A 437 -0.57 7.78 -5.25
C VAL A 437 -1.20 7.15 -6.50
N HIS A 438 -1.38 7.91 -7.58
CA HIS A 438 -1.82 7.39 -8.87
C HIS A 438 -0.88 6.29 -9.40
N VAL A 439 0.45 6.43 -9.28
CA VAL A 439 1.39 5.34 -9.57
C VAL A 439 1.06 4.12 -8.72
N ASN A 440 0.90 4.26 -7.40
CA ASN A 440 0.55 3.13 -6.53
C ASN A 440 -0.76 2.45 -6.91
N LEU A 441 -1.76 3.19 -7.42
CA LEU A 441 -3.00 2.61 -7.95
C LEU A 441 -2.72 1.74 -9.20
N LEU A 442 -1.94 2.25 -10.15
CA LEU A 442 -1.53 1.48 -11.34
C LEU A 442 -0.77 0.22 -10.96
N LEU A 443 0.14 0.31 -9.99
CA LEU A 443 0.94 -0.83 -9.50
C LEU A 443 0.07 -1.90 -8.85
N MET A 444 -0.86 -1.47 -7.99
CA MET A 444 -1.81 -2.34 -7.30
C MET A 444 -2.64 -3.14 -8.31
N GLU A 445 -3.26 -2.46 -9.27
CA GLU A 445 -4.17 -3.09 -10.22
C GLU A 445 -3.45 -3.93 -11.27
N ALA A 446 -2.29 -3.49 -11.77
CA ALA A 446 -1.46 -4.31 -12.67
C ALA A 446 -1.01 -5.60 -11.98
N ARG A 447 -0.61 -5.51 -10.72
CA ARG A 447 -0.25 -6.69 -9.92
C ARG A 447 -1.44 -7.63 -9.74
N MET A 448 -2.60 -7.11 -9.33
CA MET A 448 -3.81 -7.91 -9.15
C MET A 448 -4.20 -8.62 -10.44
N GLN A 449 -4.20 -7.90 -11.58
CA GLN A 449 -4.53 -8.47 -12.88
C GLN A 449 -3.56 -9.59 -13.27
N ALA A 450 -2.25 -9.40 -13.09
CA ALA A 450 -1.26 -10.45 -13.37
C ALA A 450 -1.49 -11.71 -12.54
N GLU A 451 -1.73 -11.57 -11.23
CA GLU A 451 -2.02 -12.68 -10.32
C GLU A 451 -3.30 -13.45 -10.78
N LEU A 452 -4.37 -12.72 -11.09
CA LEU A 452 -5.62 -13.30 -11.58
C LEU A 452 -5.45 -14.03 -12.90
N LEU A 453 -4.73 -13.48 -13.88
CA LEU A 453 -4.57 -14.11 -15.19
C LEU A 453 -3.92 -15.49 -15.08
N TYR A 454 -2.89 -15.63 -14.25
CA TYR A 454 -2.26 -16.94 -14.03
C TYR A 454 -3.19 -17.95 -13.35
N ALA A 455 -3.91 -17.52 -12.30
CA ALA A 455 -4.81 -18.41 -11.58
C ALA A 455 -6.03 -18.83 -12.43
N LEU A 456 -6.63 -17.87 -13.13
CA LEU A 456 -7.77 -18.09 -14.02
C LEU A 456 -7.38 -18.97 -15.21
N ARG A 457 -6.20 -18.75 -15.80
CA ARG A 457 -5.66 -19.64 -16.84
C ARG A 457 -5.54 -21.08 -16.33
N ALA A 458 -4.99 -21.28 -15.14
CA ALA A 458 -4.89 -22.61 -14.55
C ALA A 458 -6.25 -23.25 -14.28
N ILE A 459 -7.26 -22.46 -13.88
CA ILE A 459 -8.65 -22.92 -13.73
C ILE A 459 -9.22 -23.34 -15.09
N THR A 460 -9.05 -22.54 -16.15
CA THR A 460 -9.47 -22.92 -17.51
C THR A 460 -8.83 -24.23 -17.96
N HIS A 461 -7.54 -24.43 -17.69
CA HIS A 461 -6.82 -25.67 -18.03
C HIS A 461 -7.24 -26.89 -17.19
N TYR A 462 -7.89 -26.67 -16.05
CA TYR A 462 -8.49 -27.73 -15.25
C TYR A 462 -9.90 -28.10 -15.76
N MET A 463 -10.65 -27.11 -16.26
CA MET A 463 -12.01 -27.31 -16.78
C MET A 463 -12.06 -27.93 -18.18
N THR A 464 -10.93 -27.91 -18.89
CA THR A 464 -10.73 -28.48 -20.24
C THR A 464 -9.89 -29.75 -20.12
#